data_AF-A0A510J166-F1
#
_entry.id   AF-A0A510J166-F1
#
_cell.length_a   1.000
_cell.length_b   1.000
_cell.length_c   1.000
_cell.angle_alpha   90.00
_cell.angle_beta   90.00
_cell.angle_gamma   90.00
#
_symmetry.space_group_name_H-M   'P 1'
#
loop_
_entity.id
_entity.type
_entity.pdbx_description
1 polymer ?
#
loop_
_entity_poly.entity_id
_entity_poly.type
_entity_poly.pdbx_seq_one_letter_code
_entity_poly.pdbx_strand_id
1 'polypeptide(L)'
;MSNHNSIIGTLRLNTETNIIPADGLMVSRHRVELLEEGKSDLSWMAELNVLGDLPWFKGEERQVEVRIMSDEFRQHVVSERPNLLVKRGRETVGTLELKSGK
;
A
#
# COMPACT_ATOMS: atom_id res chain seq x y z
N MET A 1 -13.43 9.95 17.13
CA MET A 1 -12.91 11.03 16.28
C MET A 1 -12.26 10.37 15.07
N SER A 2 -12.89 10.45 13.90
CA SER A 2 -12.38 9.84 12.68
C SER A 2 -11.14 10.62 12.25
N ASN A 3 -9.97 9.99 12.32
CA ASN A 3 -8.73 10.60 11.88
C ASN A 3 -8.77 10.62 10.34
N HIS A 4 -9.05 11.78 9.74
CA HIS A 4 -9.19 11.97 8.29
C HIS A 4 -7.85 11.88 7.52
N ASN A 5 -6.89 11.10 8.04
CA ASN A 5 -5.49 11.07 7.58
C ASN A 5 -5.13 9.78 6.83
N SER A 6 -6.11 8.92 6.54
CA SER A 6 -5.92 7.73 5.74
C SER A 6 -6.40 7.94 4.29
N ILE A 7 -5.72 7.28 3.35
CA ILE A 7 -6.04 7.32 1.93
C ILE A 7 -6.57 5.94 1.54
N ILE A 8 -7.70 5.90 0.84
CA ILE A 8 -8.23 4.65 0.30
C ILE A 8 -7.64 4.41 -1.07
N GLY A 9 -7.07 3.22 -1.25
CA GLY A 9 -6.59 2.75 -2.52
C GLY A 9 -6.98 1.31 -2.77
N THR A 10 -6.51 0.83 -3.91
CA THR A 10 -6.60 -0.55 -4.34
C THR A 10 -5.17 -1.04 -4.51
N LEU A 11 -4.79 -2.07 -3.75
CA LEU A 11 -3.48 -2.70 -3.89
C LEU A 11 -3.69 -4.06 -4.55
N ARG A 12 -2.84 -4.37 -5.54
CA ARG A 12 -2.73 -5.71 -6.12
C ARG A 12 -1.42 -6.35 -5.68
N LEU A 13 -1.51 -7.52 -5.07
CA LEU A 13 -0.32 -8.27 -4.64
C LEU A 13 0.41 -8.91 -5.83
N ASN A 14 1.74 -8.85 -5.81
CA ASN A 14 2.57 -9.48 -6.82
C ASN A 14 2.54 -11.01 -6.74
N THR A 15 2.61 -11.67 -7.90
CA THR A 15 2.64 -13.14 -7.99
C THR A 15 4.03 -13.72 -7.77
N GLU A 16 5.08 -12.96 -8.06
CA GLU A 16 6.48 -13.44 -8.09
C GLU A 16 7.27 -13.18 -6.81
N THR A 17 6.66 -12.54 -5.81
CA THR A 17 7.35 -12.16 -4.56
C THR A 17 7.37 -13.31 -3.53
N ASN A 18 8.43 -13.37 -2.72
CA ASN A 18 8.60 -14.41 -1.70
C ASN A 18 8.07 -14.00 -0.31
N ILE A 19 7.81 -12.71 -0.09
CA ILE A 19 7.29 -12.20 1.20
C ILE A 19 5.81 -12.48 1.44
N ILE A 20 5.06 -12.91 0.41
CA ILE A 20 3.67 -13.35 0.56
C ILE A 20 3.68 -14.87 0.73
N PRO A 21 3.23 -15.39 1.89
CA PRO A 21 3.12 -16.82 2.14
C PRO A 21 2.18 -17.53 1.14
N ALA A 22 2.33 -18.84 0.98
CA ALA A 22 1.48 -19.64 0.09
C ALA A 22 0.01 -19.69 0.57
N ASP A 23 -0.20 -19.61 1.88
CA ASP A 23 -1.51 -19.50 2.54
C ASP A 23 -2.05 -18.07 2.60
N GLY A 24 -1.33 -17.10 2.03
CA GLY A 24 -1.74 -15.70 1.95
C GLY A 24 -1.34 -14.86 3.16
N LEU A 25 -1.63 -13.56 3.09
CA LEU A 25 -1.47 -12.65 4.22
C LEU A 25 -2.63 -12.84 5.19
N MET A 26 -2.31 -13.26 6.42
CA MET A 26 -3.29 -13.59 7.47
C MET A 26 -3.56 -12.45 8.45
N VAL A 27 -2.93 -11.30 8.25
CA VAL A 27 -3.13 -10.11 9.10
C VAL A 27 -3.67 -8.98 8.24
N SER A 28 -4.56 -8.17 8.81
CA SER A 28 -5.13 -7.02 8.09
C SER A 28 -4.16 -5.84 8.05
N ARG A 29 -3.28 -5.71 9.05
CA ARG A 29 -2.37 -4.56 9.18
C ARG A 29 -0.94 -4.93 8.79
N HIS A 30 -0.38 -4.16 7.87
CA HIS A 30 0.99 -4.30 7.41
C HIS A 30 1.76 -2.99 7.54
N ARG A 31 2.93 -3.05 8.17
CA ARG A 31 3.91 -1.97 8.08
C ARG A 31 4.69 -2.14 6.77
N VAL A 32 4.68 -1.10 5.95
CA VAL A 32 5.23 -1.12 4.59
C VAL A 32 6.00 0.17 4.32
N GLU A 33 6.74 0.16 3.23
CA GLU A 33 7.33 1.34 2.62
C GLU A 33 6.59 1.64 1.31
N LEU A 34 6.37 2.92 1.02
CA LEU A 34 5.81 3.39 -0.23
C LEU A 34 6.90 4.09 -1.03
N LEU A 35 6.91 3.82 -2.33
CA LEU A 35 7.82 4.39 -3.31
C LEU A 35 6.98 4.85 -4.50
N GLU A 36 7.27 6.01 -5.08
CA GLU A 36 6.64 6.38 -6.36
C GLU A 36 7.23 5.55 -7.49
N GLU A 37 6.36 4.98 -8.33
CA GLU A 37 6.80 4.22 -9.50
C GLU A 37 7.68 5.10 -10.42
N GLY A 38 8.87 4.60 -10.78
CA GLY A 38 9.85 5.33 -11.58
C GLY A 38 10.76 6.30 -10.81
N LYS A 39 10.54 6.53 -9.51
CA LYS A 39 11.48 7.26 -8.64
C LYS A 39 12.11 6.29 -7.63
N SER A 40 13.41 6.02 -7.74
CA SER A 40 14.07 4.98 -6.92
C SER A 40 14.56 5.45 -5.55
N ASP A 41 14.63 6.76 -5.33
CA ASP A 41 15.59 7.30 -4.36
C ASP A 41 14.98 7.57 -2.98
N LEU A 42 13.65 7.55 -2.86
CA LEU A 42 12.94 7.93 -1.64
C LEU A 42 11.82 6.95 -1.31
N SER A 43 11.93 6.25 -0.18
CA SER A 43 10.84 5.45 0.39
C SER A 43 10.29 6.12 1.65
N TRP A 44 8.98 6.01 1.84
CA TRP A 44 8.30 6.55 3.01
C TRP A 44 7.55 5.46 3.76
N MET A 45 7.68 5.48 5.08
CA MET A 45 6.99 4.53 5.93
C MET A 45 5.47 4.76 5.91
N ALA A 46 4.72 3.67 5.81
CA ALA A 46 3.26 3.68 5.91
C ALA A 46 2.75 2.46 6.67
N GLU A 47 1.52 2.58 7.15
CA GLU A 47 0.70 1.46 7.59
C GLU A 47 -0.38 1.21 6.54
N LEU A 48 -0.52 -0.05 6.14
CA LEU A 48 -1.55 -0.51 5.22
C LEU A 48 -2.51 -1.42 5.97
N ASN A 49 -3.80 -1.09 5.95
CA ASN A 49 -4.87 -1.89 6.53
C ASN A 49 -5.74 -2.46 5.39
N VAL A 50 -5.81 -3.78 5.27
CA VAL A 50 -6.65 -4.48 4.29
C VAL A 50 -8.12 -4.31 4.69
N LEU A 51 -8.94 -3.92 3.73
CA LEU A 51 -10.39 -3.82 3.91
C LEU A 51 -11.05 -5.09 3.37
N GLY A 52 -11.66 -5.87 4.26
CA GLY A 52 -12.35 -7.11 3.92
C GLY A 52 -11.72 -8.34 4.58
N ASP A 53 -12.07 -9.50 4.04
CA ASP A 53 -11.71 -10.80 4.61
C ASP A 53 -10.28 -11.23 4.26
N LEU A 54 -9.72 -12.08 5.13
CA LEU A 54 -8.41 -12.73 4.99
C LEU A 54 -8.62 -14.24 4.83
N PRO A 55 -7.64 -15.00 4.28
CA PRO A 55 -6.34 -14.59 3.72
C PRO A 55 -6.42 -13.71 2.47
N TRP A 56 -5.38 -12.90 2.28
CA TRP A 56 -5.15 -12.18 1.03
C TRP A 56 -4.03 -12.83 0.21
N PHE A 57 -4.39 -13.41 -0.94
CA PHE A 57 -3.47 -14.23 -1.73
C PHE A 57 -2.68 -13.44 -2.78
N LYS A 58 -1.55 -14.01 -3.22
CA LYS A 58 -0.76 -13.48 -4.34
C LYS A 58 -1.63 -13.26 -5.58
N GLY A 59 -1.41 -12.15 -6.28
CA GLY A 59 -2.17 -11.78 -7.48
C GLY A 59 -3.53 -11.16 -7.21
N GLU A 60 -4.09 -11.32 -6.00
CA GLU A 60 -5.38 -10.71 -5.64
C GLU A 60 -5.27 -9.21 -5.46
N GLU A 61 -6.36 -8.55 -5.81
CA GLU A 61 -6.58 -7.13 -5.64
C GLU A 61 -7.57 -6.87 -4.50
N ARG A 62 -7.23 -5.95 -3.61
CA ARG A 62 -8.09 -5.58 -2.47
C ARG A 62 -8.06 -4.08 -2.24
N GLN A 63 -9.16 -3.58 -1.67
CA GLN A 63 -9.17 -2.22 -1.12
C GLN A 63 -8.35 -2.18 0.16
N VAL A 64 -7.60 -1.10 0.31
CA VAL A 64 -6.73 -0.88 1.45
C VAL A 64 -6.88 0.54 1.94
N GLU A 65 -6.80 0.70 3.25
CA GLU A 65 -6.63 1.98 3.90
C GLU A 65 -5.13 2.19 4.18
N VAL A 66 -4.57 3.30 3.70
CA VAL A 66 -3.15 3.60 3.80
C VAL A 66 -2.93 4.83 4.65
N ARG A 67 -2.15 4.67 5.71
CA ARG A 67 -1.72 5.75 6.60
C ARG A 67 -0.24 6.05 6.39
N ILE A 68 0.03 7.14 5.68
CA ILE A 68 1.38 7.63 5.42
C ILE A 68 1.87 8.40 6.65
N MET A 69 3.08 8.07 7.13
CA MET A 69 3.63 8.66 8.36
C MET A 69 4.25 10.05 8.12
N SER A 70 4.72 10.34 6.91
CA SER A 70 5.22 11.66 6.51
C SER A 70 4.08 12.54 6.02
N ASP A 71 3.88 13.70 6.66
CA ASP A 71 2.85 14.66 6.24
C ASP A 71 3.12 15.24 4.85
N GLU A 72 4.39 15.54 4.55
CA GLU A 72 4.82 16.12 3.27
C GLU A 72 4.59 15.14 2.12
N PHE A 73 4.96 13.87 2.31
CA PHE A 73 4.69 12.83 1.32
C PHE A 73 3.19 12.52 1.21
N ARG A 74 2.44 12.55 2.32
CA ARG A 74 0.98 12.39 2.28
C ARG A 74 0.34 13.48 1.43
N GLN A 75 0.74 14.74 1.61
CA GLN A 75 0.23 15.86 0.81
C GLN A 75 0.51 15.67 -0.67
N HIS A 76 1.75 15.30 -1.03
CA HIS A 76 2.14 14.96 -2.40
C HIS A 76 1.30 13.84 -3.00
N VAL A 77 1.11 12.75 -2.24
CA VAL A 77 0.32 11.59 -2.70
C VAL A 77 -1.15 11.96 -2.91
N VAL A 78 -1.72 12.82 -2.06
CA VAL A 78 -3.10 13.29 -2.21
C VAL A 78 -3.26 14.25 -3.39
N SER A 79 -2.27 15.11 -3.66
CA SER A 79 -2.33 16.10 -4.74
C SER A 79 -2.05 15.48 -6.11
N GLU A 80 -0.94 14.75 -6.25
CA GLU A 80 -0.46 14.24 -7.53
C GLU A 80 -1.03 12.87 -7.88
N ARG A 81 -1.52 12.13 -6.87
CA ARG A 81 -2.04 10.76 -7.02
C ARG A 81 -1.10 9.84 -7.83
N PRO A 82 0.19 9.75 -7.47
CA PRO A 82 1.13 8.92 -8.21
C PRO A 82 0.78 7.43 -8.07
N ASN A 83 1.25 6.62 -9.02
CA ASN A 83 1.31 5.17 -8.82
C ASN A 83 2.35 4.86 -7.75
N LEU A 84 1.97 4.05 -6.77
CA LEU A 84 2.85 3.72 -5.65
C LEU A 84 3.21 2.24 -5.67
N LEU A 85 4.49 1.95 -5.52
CA LEU A 85 4.99 0.62 -5.22
C LEU A 85 4.99 0.42 -3.70
N VAL A 86 4.39 -0.67 -3.26
CA VAL A 86 4.38 -1.08 -1.85
C VAL A 86 5.51 -2.06 -1.62
N LYS A 87 6.41 -1.74 -0.69
CA LYS A 87 7.59 -2.54 -0.38
C LYS A 87 7.58 -3.05 1.05
N ARG A 88 8.23 -4.20 1.27
CA ARG A 88 8.62 -4.69 2.59
C ARG A 88 10.08 -5.11 2.52
N GLY A 89 10.97 -4.29 3.07
CA GLY A 89 12.40 -4.45 2.88
C GLY A 89 12.77 -4.29 1.41
N ARG A 90 13.46 -5.28 0.84
CA ARG A 90 13.95 -5.20 -0.55
C ARG A 90 12.93 -5.61 -1.60
N GLU A 91 11.84 -6.27 -1.21
CA GLU A 91 10.85 -6.79 -2.15
C GLU A 91 9.66 -5.86 -2.35
N THR A 92 9.17 -5.82 -3.59
CA THR A 92 7.92 -5.14 -3.94
C THR A 92 6.76 -6.11 -3.71
N VAL A 93 5.94 -5.79 -2.72
CA VAL A 93 4.71 -6.51 -2.34
C VAL A 93 3.68 -6.42 -3.46
N GLY A 94 3.55 -5.24 -4.08
CA GLY A 94 2.51 -4.96 -5.06
C GLY A 94 2.45 -3.49 -5.47
N THR A 95 1.48 -3.16 -6.31
CA THR A 95 1.21 -1.80 -6.80
C THR A 95 -0.09 -1.28 -6.22
N LEU A 96 -0.02 -0.08 -5.64
CA LEU A 96 -1.13 0.63 -5.03
C LEU A 96 -1.60 1.74 -5.97
N GLU A 97 -2.86 1.63 -6.39
CA GLU A 97 -3.59 2.65 -7.13
C GLU A 97 -4.51 3.40 -6.18
N LEU A 98 -4.46 4.73 -6.22
CA LEU A 98 -5.23 5.57 -5.31
C LEU A 98 -6.59 5.87 -5.91
N LYS A 99 -7.66 5.71 -5.12
CA LYS A 99 -9.00 6.02 -5.61
C LYS A 99 -9.12 7.51 -5.87
N SER A 100 -9.68 7.86 -7.02
CA SER A 100 -10.06 9.24 -7.29
C SER A 100 -11.20 9.66 -6.36
N GLY A 101 -10.92 10.51 -5.37
CA GLY A 101 -11.96 11.20 -4.63
C GLY A 101 -12.78 12.04 -5.60
N LYS A 102 -14.08 11.77 -5.67
CA LYS A 102 -15.10 12.69 -6.19
C LYS A 102 -15.46 13.67 -5.10
#